data_AF-A0A484NKF2-F1
#
_entry.id   AF-A0A484NKF2-F1
#
_cell.length_a   1.000
_cell.length_b   1.000
_cell.length_c   1.000
_cell.angle_alpha   90.00
_cell.angle_beta   90.00
_cell.angle_gamma   90.00
#
_symmetry.space_group_name_H-M   'P 1'
#
loop_
_entity.id
_entity.type
_entity.pdbx_description
1 polymer ?
#
loop_
_entity_poly.entity_id
_entity_poly.type
_entity_poly.pdbx_seq_one_letter_code
_entity_poly.pdbx_strand_id
1 'polypeptide(L)'
;MLKKLETEFCIRVLRERFDLCLKIGRDLVRLLQDLVHIAEFKSIWKDLLFNPGEFRVNDFKSMVKIYRLKTQSLYFSLRITPEMERNLRFLLTNVKFGNQKRYQAWFAKKFLSCSERETLLVDIARKSYIEANFKLALFYDWLFFCEEGDDVMRAEPAILLMANSIPKYSDITNALLEFLLILIDNYDAERKDVIVNGVLSVFHALLMNGVIDSLDVLAHSDALSPVLREMLKKLLSFMETSHTKELQ
;
A
#
# COMPACT_ATOMS: atom_id res chain seq x y z
N MET A 1 -22.16 19.66 10.04
CA MET A 1 -21.51 20.52 11.06
C MET A 1 -20.20 19.91 11.53
N LEU A 2 -20.18 18.66 12.05
CA LEU A 2 -18.96 17.99 12.52
C LEU A 2 -17.85 17.90 11.45
N LYS A 3 -18.15 17.37 10.26
CA LYS A 3 -17.18 17.28 9.14
C LYS A 3 -16.48 18.59 8.81
N LYS A 4 -17.19 19.71 8.90
CA LYS A 4 -16.61 21.04 8.61
C LYS A 4 -15.60 21.44 9.70
N LEU A 5 -15.95 21.23 10.97
CA LEU A 5 -15.05 21.48 12.10
C LEU A 5 -13.82 20.56 12.07
N GLU A 6 -14.00 19.29 11.70
CA GLU A 6 -12.91 18.32 11.52
C GLU A 6 -11.97 18.76 10.38
N THR A 7 -12.52 19.17 9.24
CA THR A 7 -11.74 19.73 8.14
C THR A 7 -10.97 20.97 8.59
N GLU A 8 -11.64 21.97 9.18
CA GLU A 8 -10.99 23.20 9.66
C GLU A 8 -9.88 22.92 10.68
N PHE A 9 -10.08 21.95 11.58
CA PHE A 9 -9.06 21.51 12.51
C PHE A 9 -7.87 20.87 11.78
N CYS A 10 -8.11 19.89 10.92
CA CYS A 10 -7.05 19.20 10.17
C CYS A 10 -6.23 20.14 9.30
N ILE A 11 -6.89 21.07 8.58
CA ILE A 11 -6.22 22.08 7.74
C ILE A 11 -5.30 22.96 8.58
N ARG A 12 -5.78 23.42 9.75
CA ARG A 12 -4.99 24.23 10.68
C ARG A 12 -3.77 23.48 11.18
N VAL A 13 -3.93 22.23 11.64
CA VAL A 13 -2.80 21.41 12.09
C VAL A 13 -1.80 21.16 10.97
N LEU A 14 -2.26 20.86 9.76
CA LEU A 14 -1.39 20.62 8.59
C LEU A 14 -0.60 21.87 8.19
N ARG A 15 -1.18 23.07 8.30
CA ARG A 15 -0.52 24.33 7.92
C ARG A 15 0.40 24.88 9.02
N GLU A 16 -0.04 24.81 10.27
CA GLU A 16 0.65 25.45 11.39
C GLU A 16 1.62 24.50 12.10
N ARG A 17 1.33 23.20 12.10
CA ARG A 17 2.05 22.16 12.88
C ARG A 17 2.39 20.94 12.03
N PHE A 18 2.89 21.19 10.81
CA PHE A 18 3.27 20.13 9.89
C PHE A 18 4.37 19.21 10.45
N ASP A 19 5.21 19.71 11.36
CA ASP A 19 6.19 18.93 12.13
C ASP A 19 5.58 17.71 12.84
N LEU A 20 4.37 17.87 13.38
CA LEU A 20 3.64 16.79 14.04
C LEU A 20 3.06 15.81 13.03
N CYS A 21 2.54 16.32 11.90
CA CYS A 21 1.98 15.50 10.83
C CYS A 21 3.06 14.61 10.19
N LEU A 22 4.29 15.10 10.04
CA LEU A 22 5.41 14.32 9.52
C LEU A 22 5.73 13.07 10.33
N LYS A 23 5.39 13.03 11.64
CA LYS A 23 5.55 11.83 12.49
C LYS A 23 4.66 10.66 12.07
N ILE A 24 3.58 10.92 11.34
CA ILE A 24 2.73 9.88 10.75
C ILE A 24 3.48 9.14 9.64
N GLY A 25 4.41 9.78 8.94
CA GLY A 25 5.18 9.19 7.85
C GLY A 25 4.38 9.06 6.55
N ARG A 26 4.78 8.11 5.69
CA ARG A 26 4.25 7.93 4.33
C ARG A 26 2.73 7.79 4.26
N ASP A 27 2.09 7.15 5.23
CA ASP A 27 0.63 6.98 5.22
C ASP A 27 -0.16 8.30 5.33
N LEU A 28 0.48 9.40 5.76
CA LEU A 28 -0.09 10.75 5.65
C LEU A 28 -0.41 11.11 4.20
N VAL A 29 0.47 10.74 3.26
CA VAL A 29 0.26 11.00 1.84
C VAL A 29 -1.02 10.31 1.36
N ARG A 30 -1.17 9.03 1.68
CA ARG A 30 -2.35 8.24 1.31
C ARG A 30 -3.64 8.87 1.86
N LEU A 31 -3.63 9.30 3.13
CA LEU A 31 -4.77 10.00 3.73
C LEU A 31 -5.10 11.32 3.03
N LEU A 32 -4.09 12.10 2.62
CA LEU A 32 -4.31 13.35 1.91
C LEU A 32 -4.86 13.11 0.50
N GLN A 33 -4.37 12.08 -0.19
CA GLN A 33 -4.89 11.67 -1.50
C GLN A 33 -6.38 11.30 -1.43
N ASP A 34 -6.79 10.56 -0.40
CA ASP A 34 -8.20 10.21 -0.16
C ASP A 34 -9.08 11.48 0.01
N LEU A 35 -8.50 12.59 0.47
CA LEU A 35 -9.20 13.85 0.77
C LEU A 35 -9.06 14.94 -0.31
N VAL A 36 -8.28 14.70 -1.38
CA VAL A 36 -8.01 15.70 -2.45
C VAL A 36 -9.27 16.22 -3.15
N HIS A 37 -10.38 15.48 -3.11
CA HIS A 37 -11.65 15.91 -3.67
C HIS A 37 -12.27 17.10 -2.91
N ILE A 38 -11.84 17.34 -1.67
CA ILE A 38 -12.24 18.48 -0.83
C ILE A 38 -11.31 19.67 -1.16
N ALA A 39 -11.90 20.84 -1.43
CA ALA A 39 -11.16 22.00 -1.96
C ALA A 39 -10.02 22.47 -1.05
N GLU A 40 -10.24 22.44 0.26
CA GLU A 40 -9.26 22.83 1.27
C GLU A 40 -8.04 21.89 1.28
N PHE A 41 -8.27 20.58 1.19
CA PHE A 41 -7.19 19.59 1.10
C PHE A 41 -6.50 19.60 -0.26
N LYS A 42 -7.23 19.90 -1.34
CA LYS A 42 -6.65 20.11 -2.68
C LYS A 42 -5.63 21.25 -2.69
N SER A 43 -5.89 22.32 -1.95
CA SER A 43 -4.96 23.43 -1.78
C SER A 43 -3.69 22.98 -1.05
N ILE A 44 -3.83 22.24 0.06
CA ILE A 44 -2.69 21.65 0.79
C ILE A 44 -1.88 20.73 -0.11
N TRP A 45 -2.54 19.87 -0.88
CA TRP A 45 -1.89 18.93 -1.78
C TRP A 45 -1.03 19.64 -2.84
N LYS A 46 -1.54 20.73 -3.42
CA LYS A 46 -0.77 21.55 -4.37
C LYS A 46 0.47 22.15 -3.71
N ASP A 47 0.34 22.71 -2.52
CA ASP A 47 1.50 23.27 -1.83
C ASP A 47 2.48 22.19 -1.40
N LEU A 48 2.02 20.99 -1.06
CA LEU A 48 2.89 19.85 -0.75
C LEU A 48 3.79 19.46 -1.94
N LEU A 49 3.23 19.53 -3.15
CA LEU A 49 3.94 19.18 -4.39
C LEU A 49 4.84 20.32 -4.90
N PHE A 50 4.33 21.55 -4.91
CA PHE A 50 4.96 22.67 -5.61
C PHE A 50 5.57 23.72 -4.70
N ASN A 51 5.09 23.87 -3.46
CA ASN A 51 5.50 24.93 -2.53
C ASN A 51 5.79 24.39 -1.10
N PRO A 52 6.74 23.44 -0.93
CA PRO A 52 7.00 22.82 0.37
C PRO A 52 7.42 23.81 1.46
N GLY A 53 7.92 25.00 1.08
CA GLY A 53 8.25 26.08 2.01
C GLY A 53 7.06 26.66 2.80
N GLU A 54 5.83 26.52 2.28
CA GLU A 54 4.61 27.00 2.97
C GLU A 54 4.36 26.30 4.31
N PHE A 55 4.87 25.08 4.49
CA PHE A 55 4.72 24.31 5.72
C PHE A 55 5.70 24.73 6.83
N ARG A 56 6.61 25.68 6.56
CA ARG A 56 7.55 26.27 7.54
C ARG A 56 8.37 25.25 8.34
N VAL A 57 8.67 24.09 7.74
CA VAL A 57 9.55 23.07 8.32
C VAL A 57 10.91 23.13 7.62
N ASN A 58 11.95 23.55 8.33
CA ASN A 58 13.29 23.81 7.78
C ASN A 58 13.88 22.64 6.97
N ASP A 59 13.59 21.40 7.37
CA ASP A 59 14.15 20.21 6.72
C ASP A 59 13.21 19.57 5.68
N PHE A 60 12.04 20.17 5.40
CA PHE A 60 11.09 19.63 4.43
C PHE A 60 11.26 20.31 3.07
N LYS A 61 11.99 19.65 2.16
CA LYS A 61 12.30 20.16 0.81
C LYS A 61 11.52 19.45 -0.30
N SER A 62 11.05 18.24 -0.05
CA SER A 62 10.39 17.42 -1.07
C SER A 62 9.55 16.33 -0.43
N MET A 63 8.46 15.97 -1.13
CA MET A 63 7.57 14.85 -0.80
C MET A 63 8.30 13.50 -0.68
N VAL A 64 9.44 13.33 -1.38
CA VAL A 64 10.30 12.13 -1.26
C VAL A 64 10.71 11.89 0.20
N LYS A 65 10.90 12.95 0.99
CA LYS A 65 11.19 12.82 2.41
C LYS A 65 10.06 12.09 3.15
N ILE A 66 8.80 12.42 2.86
CA ILE A 66 7.65 11.81 3.52
C ILE A 66 7.52 10.34 3.12
N TYR A 67 7.74 10.03 1.84
CA TYR A 67 7.74 8.65 1.36
C TYR A 67 8.74 7.76 2.10
N ARG A 68 9.95 8.28 2.38
CA ARG A 68 10.97 7.54 3.14
C ARG A 68 10.64 7.40 4.63
N LEU A 69 9.82 8.27 5.20
CA LEU A 69 9.45 8.19 6.61
C LEU A 69 8.45 7.05 6.82
N LYS A 70 8.86 6.02 7.57
CA LYS A 70 7.98 4.92 7.94
C LYS A 70 6.84 5.38 8.84
N THR A 71 5.66 4.82 8.62
CA THR A 71 4.53 5.01 9.52
C THR A 71 4.66 4.12 10.75
N GLN A 72 4.57 4.72 11.93
CA GLN A 72 4.64 3.97 13.18
C GLN A 72 3.41 3.06 13.34
N SER A 73 3.61 1.87 13.90
CA SER A 73 2.56 0.84 14.04
C SER A 73 1.35 1.32 14.85
N LEU A 74 1.56 2.20 15.82
CA LEU A 74 0.49 2.80 16.64
C LEU A 74 -0.59 3.46 15.79
N TYR A 75 -0.23 4.14 14.69
CA TYR A 75 -1.20 4.81 13.83
C TYR A 75 -2.14 3.83 13.13
N PHE A 76 -1.69 2.59 12.87
CA PHE A 76 -2.56 1.54 12.33
C PHE A 76 -3.48 0.97 13.40
N SER A 77 -2.99 0.77 14.63
CA SER A 77 -3.80 0.31 15.76
C SER A 77 -4.94 1.27 16.09
N LEU A 78 -4.75 2.58 15.88
CA LEU A 78 -5.81 3.58 16.07
C LEU A 78 -6.97 3.49 15.06
N ARG A 79 -6.81 2.75 13.95
CA ARG A 79 -7.85 2.60 12.92
C ARG A 79 -8.76 1.40 13.12
N ILE A 80 -8.36 0.48 13.98
CA ILE A 80 -9.15 -0.71 14.31
C ILE A 80 -9.69 -0.55 15.72
N THR A 81 -10.94 -0.97 15.93
CA THR A 81 -11.48 -0.99 17.29
C THR A 81 -10.77 -2.09 18.11
N PRO A 82 -10.68 -1.97 19.44
CA PRO A 82 -10.09 -3.02 20.28
C PRO A 82 -10.76 -4.39 20.10
N GLU A 83 -12.04 -4.41 19.74
CA GLU A 83 -12.76 -5.64 19.45
C GLU A 83 -12.37 -6.25 18.09
N MET A 84 -12.21 -5.43 17.05
CA MET A 84 -11.69 -5.88 15.76
C MET A 84 -10.29 -6.46 15.91
N GLU A 85 -9.40 -5.78 16.65
CA GLU A 85 -8.05 -6.27 16.91
C GLU A 85 -8.08 -7.64 17.60
N ARG A 86 -8.89 -7.80 18.65
CA ARG A 86 -9.01 -9.08 19.38
C ARG A 86 -9.44 -10.22 18.46
N ASN A 87 -10.41 -9.97 17.58
CA ASN A 87 -10.92 -10.98 16.66
C ASN A 87 -9.90 -11.34 15.57
N LEU A 88 -9.19 -10.34 15.02
CA LEU A 88 -8.11 -10.57 14.06
C LEU A 88 -6.94 -11.32 14.71
N ARG A 89 -6.52 -10.90 15.91
CA ARG A 89 -5.46 -11.58 16.66
C ARG A 89 -5.82 -13.05 16.90
N PHE A 90 -7.04 -13.33 17.34
CA PHE A 90 -7.50 -14.71 17.53
C PHE A 90 -7.46 -15.52 16.22
N LEU A 91 -7.93 -14.94 15.12
CA LEU A 91 -7.91 -15.58 13.80
C LEU A 91 -6.49 -15.91 13.34
N LEU A 92 -5.55 -14.97 13.53
CA LEU A 92 -4.17 -15.11 13.04
C LEU A 92 -3.30 -16.01 13.93
N THR A 93 -3.61 -16.16 15.22
CA THR A 93 -2.75 -16.92 16.15
C THR A 93 -3.34 -18.24 16.64
N ASN A 94 -4.66 -18.39 16.69
CA ASN A 94 -5.31 -19.56 17.30
C ASN A 94 -6.06 -20.45 16.28
N VAL A 95 -6.40 -19.94 15.11
CA VAL A 95 -7.16 -20.69 14.11
C VAL A 95 -6.20 -21.38 13.13
N LYS A 96 -6.27 -22.71 13.08
CA LYS A 96 -5.49 -23.50 12.12
C LYS A 96 -5.92 -23.24 10.68
N PHE A 97 -4.96 -23.25 9.77
CA PHE A 97 -5.21 -23.16 8.33
C PHE A 97 -6.18 -24.27 7.87
N GLY A 98 -7.15 -23.90 7.03
CA GLY A 98 -8.27 -24.75 6.62
C GLY A 98 -9.57 -24.51 7.42
N ASN A 99 -9.48 -24.02 8.66
CA ASN A 99 -10.64 -23.84 9.55
C ASN A 99 -11.14 -22.39 9.67
N GLN A 100 -10.55 -21.46 8.91
CA GLN A 100 -10.83 -20.02 9.01
C GLN A 100 -12.20 -19.60 8.47
N LYS A 101 -12.85 -20.39 7.60
CA LYS A 101 -14.05 -19.98 6.85
C LYS A 101 -15.18 -19.45 7.74
N ARG A 102 -15.46 -20.13 8.86
CA ARG A 102 -16.52 -19.73 9.81
C ARG A 102 -16.17 -18.41 10.51
N TYR A 103 -14.94 -18.26 10.95
CA TYR A 103 -14.47 -17.06 11.64
C TYR A 103 -14.42 -15.84 10.71
N GLN A 104 -13.99 -16.03 9.45
CA GLN A 104 -14.04 -15.00 8.42
C GLN A 104 -15.47 -14.54 8.14
N ALA A 105 -16.42 -15.47 8.03
CA ALA A 105 -17.83 -15.13 7.83
C ALA A 105 -18.41 -14.33 9.01
N TRP A 106 -18.06 -14.70 10.25
CA TRP A 106 -18.46 -13.95 11.44
C TRP A 106 -17.85 -12.55 11.50
N PHE A 107 -16.56 -12.44 11.21
CA PHE A 107 -15.87 -11.16 11.16
C PHE A 107 -16.51 -10.24 10.11
N ALA A 108 -16.72 -10.75 8.90
CA ALA A 108 -17.31 -10.00 7.80
C ALA A 108 -18.74 -9.54 8.13
N LYS A 109 -19.59 -10.44 8.64
CA LYS A 109 -20.96 -10.10 9.06
C LYS A 109 -21.01 -9.06 10.19
N LYS A 110 -19.97 -8.99 11.03
CA LYS A 110 -19.96 -8.07 12.17
C LYS A 110 -19.39 -6.70 11.82
N PHE A 111 -18.32 -6.66 11.02
CA PHE A 111 -17.55 -5.42 10.81
C PHE A 111 -17.53 -4.93 9.36
N LEU A 112 -17.82 -5.79 8.37
CA LEU A 112 -17.67 -5.44 6.95
C LEU A 112 -19.01 -5.36 6.19
N SER A 113 -20.07 -5.97 6.71
CA SER A 113 -21.40 -5.89 6.07
C SER A 113 -22.05 -4.53 6.29
N CYS A 114 -22.41 -3.85 5.20
CA CYS A 114 -23.21 -2.64 5.22
C CYS A 114 -24.71 -2.96 5.07
N SER A 115 -25.59 -2.12 5.60
CA SER A 115 -27.05 -2.30 5.52
C SER A 115 -27.52 -2.34 4.05
N GLU A 116 -28.30 -3.36 3.70
CA GLU A 116 -28.81 -3.70 2.36
C GLU A 116 -29.77 -2.67 1.71
N ARG A 117 -29.73 -1.39 2.10
CA ARG A 117 -30.78 -0.40 1.75
C ARG A 117 -30.37 0.66 0.73
N GLU A 118 -29.23 0.53 0.05
CA GLU A 118 -28.80 1.48 -0.98
C GLU A 118 -28.79 0.83 -2.37
N THR A 119 -29.06 1.64 -3.39
CA THR A 119 -29.18 1.24 -4.80
C THR A 119 -27.97 0.44 -5.30
N LEU A 120 -28.19 -0.60 -6.12
CA LEU A 120 -27.14 -1.50 -6.68
C LEU A 120 -25.91 -0.77 -7.26
N LEU A 121 -26.08 0.40 -7.86
CA LEU A 121 -24.98 1.21 -8.40
C LEU A 121 -24.00 1.69 -7.32
N VAL A 122 -24.52 2.10 -6.16
CA VAL A 122 -23.71 2.54 -5.02
C VAL A 122 -22.90 1.36 -4.48
N ASP A 123 -23.48 0.16 -4.43
CA ASP A 123 -22.78 -1.03 -3.96
C ASP A 123 -21.70 -1.52 -4.93
N ILE A 124 -21.94 -1.46 -6.24
CA ILE A 124 -20.92 -1.77 -7.25
C ILE A 124 -19.75 -0.78 -7.16
N ALA A 125 -20.05 0.52 -7.12
CA ALA A 125 -19.02 1.55 -6.99
C ALA A 125 -18.23 1.40 -5.67
N ARG A 126 -18.92 1.12 -4.57
CA ARG A 126 -18.31 0.85 -3.26
C ARG A 126 -17.43 -0.38 -3.30
N LYS A 127 -17.87 -1.48 -3.90
CA LYS A 127 -17.07 -2.71 -4.04
C LYS A 127 -15.80 -2.46 -4.85
N SER A 128 -15.91 -1.77 -5.98
CA SER A 128 -14.75 -1.41 -6.82
C SER A 128 -13.77 -0.51 -6.07
N TYR A 129 -14.26 0.49 -5.33
CA TYR A 129 -13.44 1.37 -4.50
C TYR A 129 -12.72 0.62 -3.38
N ILE A 130 -13.42 -0.27 -2.66
CA ILE A 130 -12.83 -1.09 -1.59
C ILE A 130 -11.77 -2.02 -2.17
N GLU A 131 -12.03 -2.65 -3.32
CA GLU A 131 -11.08 -3.52 -3.98
C GLU A 131 -9.81 -2.78 -4.38
N ALA A 132 -9.93 -1.61 -5.02
CA ALA A 132 -8.78 -0.79 -5.40
C ALA A 132 -7.95 -0.36 -4.17
N ASN A 133 -8.62 0.08 -3.09
CA ASN A 133 -7.93 0.46 -1.86
C ASN A 133 -7.28 -0.71 -1.15
N PHE A 134 -7.88 -1.90 -1.21
CA PHE A 134 -7.26 -3.11 -0.67
C PHE A 134 -5.97 -3.44 -1.41
N LYS A 135 -5.99 -3.41 -2.75
CA LYS A 135 -4.79 -3.62 -3.58
C LYS A 135 -3.74 -2.55 -3.32
N LEU A 136 -4.14 -1.28 -3.22
CA LEU A 136 -3.23 -0.18 -2.87
C LEU A 136 -2.60 -0.41 -1.50
N ALA A 137 -3.38 -0.73 -0.47
CA ALA A 137 -2.86 -1.00 0.87
C ALA A 137 -1.87 -2.17 0.88
N LEU A 138 -2.11 -3.20 0.08
CA LEU A 138 -1.23 -4.37 -0.04
C LEU A 138 0.14 -4.02 -0.64
N PHE A 139 0.19 -3.09 -1.60
CA PHE A 139 1.41 -2.68 -2.29
C PHE A 139 1.96 -1.33 -1.83
N TYR A 140 1.32 -0.64 -0.89
CA TYR A 140 1.69 0.72 -0.52
C TYR A 140 3.12 0.79 0.04
N ASP A 141 3.45 -0.17 0.91
CA ASP A 141 4.78 -0.28 1.50
C ASP A 141 5.84 -0.69 0.46
N TRP A 142 5.44 -1.24 -0.69
CA TRP A 142 6.37 -1.60 -1.76
C TRP A 142 6.88 -0.38 -2.53
N LEU A 143 6.02 0.60 -2.76
CA LEU A 143 6.33 1.75 -3.62
C LEU A 143 7.51 2.58 -3.10
N PHE A 144 7.73 2.60 -1.79
CA PHE A 144 8.76 3.43 -1.15
C PHE A 144 9.60 2.66 -0.15
N PHE A 145 9.75 1.35 -0.38
CA PHE A 145 10.49 0.45 0.49
C PHE A 145 11.98 0.83 0.54
N CYS A 146 12.56 0.79 1.74
CA CYS A 146 13.99 0.98 1.98
C CYS A 146 14.53 -0.11 2.91
N GLU A 147 15.48 -0.91 2.44
CA GLU A 147 16.04 -2.05 3.18
C GLU A 147 16.66 -1.67 4.53
N GLU A 148 17.22 -0.47 4.65
CA GLU A 148 17.85 0.00 5.89
C GLU A 148 16.84 0.28 7.02
N GLY A 149 15.57 0.54 6.69
CA GLY A 149 14.60 1.10 7.65
C GLY A 149 13.24 0.43 7.70
N ASP A 150 12.88 -0.31 6.65
CA ASP A 150 11.61 -1.01 6.51
C ASP A 150 11.75 -2.51 6.78
N ASP A 151 10.67 -3.08 7.29
CA ASP A 151 10.58 -4.49 7.63
C ASP A 151 9.99 -5.25 6.44
N VAL A 152 10.72 -6.26 5.95
CA VAL A 152 10.29 -7.15 4.86
C VAL A 152 8.94 -7.81 5.14
N MET A 153 8.59 -8.03 6.41
CA MET A 153 7.31 -8.61 6.82
C MET A 153 6.10 -7.76 6.40
N ARG A 154 6.27 -6.47 6.08
CA ARG A 154 5.19 -5.63 5.53
C ARG A 154 4.91 -5.95 4.07
N ALA A 155 5.92 -6.37 3.32
CA ALA A 155 5.80 -6.71 1.91
C ALA A 155 5.48 -8.20 1.68
N GLU A 156 5.96 -9.07 2.58
CA GLU A 156 5.79 -10.53 2.54
C GLU A 156 4.35 -11.00 2.20
N PRO A 157 3.28 -10.49 2.86
CA PRO A 157 1.94 -11.03 2.62
C PRO A 157 1.47 -10.91 1.17
N ALA A 158 1.90 -9.85 0.47
CA ALA A 158 1.51 -9.61 -0.91
C ALA A 158 2.13 -10.63 -1.87
N ILE A 159 3.44 -10.89 -1.74
CA ILE A 159 4.13 -11.85 -2.59
C ILE A 159 3.66 -13.28 -2.31
N LEU A 160 3.46 -13.64 -1.04
CA LEU A 160 2.98 -14.95 -0.65
C LEU A 160 1.54 -15.19 -1.12
N LEU A 161 0.68 -14.16 -1.05
CA LEU A 161 -0.67 -14.25 -1.62
C LEU A 161 -0.62 -14.50 -3.12
N MET A 162 0.23 -13.79 -3.86
CA MET A 162 0.40 -13.98 -5.30
C MET A 162 0.94 -15.37 -5.65
N ALA A 163 2.04 -15.81 -5.02
CA ALA A 163 2.68 -17.09 -5.33
C ALA A 163 1.78 -18.28 -4.96
N ASN A 164 1.16 -18.27 -3.77
CA ASN A 164 0.30 -19.37 -3.30
C ASN A 164 -1.06 -19.42 -4.01
N SER A 165 -1.48 -18.33 -4.67
CA SER A 165 -2.74 -18.31 -5.41
C SER A 165 -2.63 -18.91 -6.81
N ILE A 166 -1.43 -18.95 -7.42
CA ILE A 166 -1.24 -19.43 -8.79
C ILE A 166 -1.89 -20.78 -9.07
N PRO A 167 -1.73 -21.84 -8.24
CA PRO A 167 -2.22 -23.17 -8.59
C PRO A 167 -3.74 -23.29 -8.67
N LYS A 168 -4.50 -22.40 -8.01
CA LYS A 168 -5.95 -22.56 -7.83
C LYS A 168 -6.78 -21.31 -8.12
N TYR A 169 -6.19 -20.14 -7.93
CA TYR A 169 -6.82 -18.83 -7.99
C TYR A 169 -5.92 -17.86 -8.77
N SER A 170 -5.43 -18.27 -9.94
CA SER A 170 -4.51 -17.48 -10.77
C SER A 170 -5.06 -16.11 -11.14
N ASP A 171 -6.38 -15.93 -11.20
CA ASP A 171 -7.03 -14.63 -11.42
C ASP A 171 -6.66 -13.61 -10.33
N ILE A 172 -6.49 -14.05 -9.08
CA ILE A 172 -6.04 -13.19 -7.98
C ILE A 172 -4.63 -12.70 -8.27
N THR A 173 -3.71 -13.61 -8.65
CA THR A 173 -2.33 -13.25 -8.96
C THR A 173 -2.24 -12.32 -10.15
N ASN A 174 -2.98 -12.59 -11.24
CA ASN A 174 -3.04 -11.70 -12.41
C ASN A 174 -3.53 -10.30 -12.02
N ALA A 175 -4.64 -10.21 -11.26
CA ALA A 175 -5.21 -8.93 -10.86
C ALA A 175 -4.29 -8.12 -9.90
N LEU A 176 -3.55 -8.80 -9.03
CA LEU A 176 -2.59 -8.15 -8.12
C LEU A 176 -1.34 -7.68 -8.87
N LEU A 177 -0.78 -8.53 -9.74
CA LEU A 177 0.41 -8.19 -10.52
C LEU A 177 0.13 -7.06 -11.53
N GLU A 178 -1.01 -7.12 -12.23
CA GLU A 178 -1.46 -6.04 -13.11
C GLU A 178 -1.59 -4.72 -12.34
N PHE A 179 -2.22 -4.75 -11.16
CA PHE A 179 -2.37 -3.55 -10.33
C PHE A 179 -1.02 -2.98 -9.87
N LEU A 180 -0.09 -3.83 -9.44
CA LEU A 180 1.27 -3.41 -9.06
C LEU A 180 1.98 -2.72 -10.24
N LEU A 181 1.91 -3.30 -11.44
CA LEU A 181 2.53 -2.71 -12.63
C LEU A 181 1.89 -1.36 -12.99
N ILE A 182 0.57 -1.23 -12.87
CA ILE A 182 -0.12 0.06 -13.05
C ILE A 182 0.35 1.08 -12.01
N LEU A 183 0.52 0.70 -10.75
CA LEU A 183 1.02 1.60 -9.70
C LEU A 183 2.43 2.10 -10.00
N ILE A 184 3.32 1.23 -10.47
CA ILE A 184 4.70 1.61 -10.83
C ILE A 184 4.72 2.72 -11.87
N ASP A 185 3.84 2.63 -12.86
CA ASP A 185 3.79 3.60 -13.95
C ASP A 185 3.01 4.88 -13.61
N ASN A 186 2.03 4.81 -12.70
CA ASN A 186 1.01 5.86 -12.57
C ASN A 186 0.82 6.43 -11.16
N TYR A 187 1.37 5.83 -10.10
CA TYR A 187 1.13 6.31 -8.73
C TYR A 187 1.72 7.71 -8.51
N ASP A 188 2.97 7.92 -8.94
CA ASP A 188 3.64 9.23 -8.90
C ASP A 188 4.60 9.36 -10.09
N ALA A 189 4.08 9.86 -11.21
CA ALA A 189 4.82 9.91 -12.47
C ALA A 189 6.11 10.74 -12.41
N GLU A 190 6.18 11.75 -11.53
CA GLU A 190 7.38 12.57 -11.35
C GLU A 190 8.51 11.83 -10.63
N ARG A 191 8.17 10.83 -9.81
CA ARG A 191 9.08 10.10 -8.92
C ARG A 191 9.05 8.59 -9.21
N LYS A 192 8.82 8.24 -10.48
CA LYS A 192 8.72 6.87 -10.95
C LYS A 192 9.98 6.05 -10.66
N ASP A 193 11.15 6.67 -10.78
CA ASP A 193 12.44 6.07 -10.44
C ASP A 193 12.49 5.59 -8.98
N VAL A 194 12.00 6.42 -8.05
CA VAL A 194 11.92 6.07 -6.63
C VAL A 194 11.00 4.87 -6.43
N ILE A 195 9.87 4.82 -7.15
CA ILE A 195 8.89 3.72 -7.07
C ILE A 195 9.46 2.42 -7.61
N VAL A 196 10.08 2.47 -8.79
CA VAL A 196 10.73 1.31 -9.40
C VAL A 196 11.80 0.77 -8.46
N ASN A 197 12.65 1.64 -7.90
CA ASN A 197 13.68 1.24 -6.94
C ASN A 197 13.08 0.61 -5.68
N GLY A 198 12.01 1.19 -5.11
CA GLY A 198 11.33 0.61 -3.95
C GLY A 198 10.81 -0.80 -4.22
N VAL A 199 10.15 -1.00 -5.36
CA VAL A 199 9.64 -2.33 -5.74
C VAL A 199 10.77 -3.33 -5.98
N LEU A 200 11.87 -2.92 -6.62
CA LEU A 200 13.05 -3.78 -6.80
C LEU A 200 13.70 -4.14 -5.47
N SER A 201 13.85 -3.20 -4.54
CA SER A 201 14.35 -3.46 -3.18
C SER A 201 13.46 -4.43 -2.42
N VAL A 202 12.14 -4.36 -2.59
CA VAL A 202 11.24 -5.37 -1.99
C VAL A 202 11.57 -6.76 -2.54
N PHE A 203 11.64 -6.92 -3.86
CA PHE A 203 11.92 -8.22 -4.45
C PHE A 203 13.28 -8.77 -4.01
N HIS A 204 14.31 -7.92 -3.96
CA HIS A 204 15.62 -8.28 -3.43
C HIS A 204 15.55 -8.70 -1.96
N ALA A 205 14.92 -7.90 -1.08
CA ALA A 205 14.75 -8.23 0.32
C ALA A 205 13.98 -9.54 0.54
N LEU A 206 12.95 -9.82 -0.25
CA LEU A 206 12.17 -11.06 -0.16
C LEU A 206 13.00 -12.30 -0.51
N LEU A 207 13.87 -12.21 -1.52
CA LEU A 207 14.79 -13.28 -1.90
C LEU A 207 15.88 -13.46 -0.83
N MET A 208 16.50 -12.36 -0.38
CA MET A 208 17.58 -12.39 0.62
C MET A 208 17.14 -12.92 1.99
N ASN A 209 15.89 -12.67 2.38
CA ASN A 209 15.32 -13.20 3.61
C ASN A 209 14.70 -14.59 3.45
N GLY A 210 14.74 -15.18 2.25
CA GLY A 210 14.19 -16.52 1.98
C GLY A 210 12.67 -16.61 2.09
N VAL A 211 11.96 -15.48 1.91
CA VAL A 211 10.48 -15.48 1.88
C VAL A 211 9.96 -16.23 0.66
N ILE A 212 10.68 -16.09 -0.46
CA ILE A 212 10.50 -16.88 -1.68
C ILE A 212 11.87 -17.31 -2.18
N ASP A 213 11.99 -18.56 -2.64
CA ASP A 213 13.26 -19.10 -3.13
C ASP A 213 13.65 -18.53 -4.51
N SER A 214 12.63 -18.27 -5.35
CA SER A 214 12.80 -17.69 -6.69
C SER A 214 11.54 -16.97 -7.14
N LEU A 215 11.72 -15.94 -7.96
CA LEU A 215 10.64 -15.24 -8.67
C LEU A 215 10.14 -16.00 -9.90
N ASP A 216 10.76 -17.13 -10.26
CA ASP A 216 10.35 -17.99 -11.37
C ASP A 216 8.92 -18.51 -11.22
N VAL A 217 8.48 -18.72 -9.97
CA VAL A 217 7.09 -19.11 -9.66
C VAL A 217 6.09 -18.12 -10.27
N LEU A 218 6.46 -16.85 -10.38
CA LEU A 218 5.68 -15.83 -11.08
C LEU A 218 6.13 -15.71 -12.55
N ALA A 219 7.42 -15.49 -12.81
CA ALA A 219 7.93 -15.11 -14.13
C ALA A 219 7.73 -16.19 -15.22
N HIS A 220 7.68 -17.46 -14.83
CA HIS A 220 7.57 -18.60 -15.74
C HIS A 220 6.22 -19.33 -15.67
N SER A 221 5.27 -18.85 -14.86
CA SER A 221 3.95 -19.50 -14.73
C SER A 221 3.06 -19.28 -15.95
N ASP A 222 2.66 -20.36 -16.62
CA ASP A 222 1.72 -20.31 -17.76
C ASP A 222 0.30 -19.89 -17.38
N ALA A 223 -0.02 -19.87 -16.08
CA ALA A 223 -1.30 -19.37 -15.58
C ALA A 223 -1.38 -17.82 -15.56
N LEU A 224 -0.25 -17.13 -15.82
CA LEU A 224 -0.20 -15.68 -15.92
C LEU A 224 -0.31 -15.21 -17.36
N SER A 225 -0.97 -14.06 -17.54
CA SER A 225 -1.03 -13.35 -18.82
C SER A 225 0.38 -13.15 -19.40
N PRO A 226 0.61 -13.46 -20.69
CA PRO A 226 1.91 -13.26 -21.33
C PRO A 226 2.44 -11.83 -21.20
N VAL A 227 1.57 -10.82 -21.29
CA VAL A 227 1.97 -9.41 -21.17
C VAL A 227 2.50 -9.11 -19.77
N LEU A 228 1.84 -9.61 -18.73
CA LEU A 228 2.27 -9.40 -17.34
C LEU A 228 3.59 -10.10 -17.06
N ARG A 229 3.81 -11.30 -17.64
CA ARG A 229 5.10 -12.01 -17.53
C ARG A 229 6.23 -11.23 -18.16
N GLU A 230 6.04 -10.71 -19.36
CA GLU A 230 7.08 -9.94 -20.06
C GLU A 230 7.38 -8.62 -19.33
N MET A 231 6.37 -7.94 -18.79
CA MET A 231 6.57 -6.74 -17.97
C MET A 231 7.33 -7.06 -16.67
N LEU A 232 7.00 -8.18 -16.01
CA LEU A 232 7.71 -8.62 -14.81
C LEU A 232 9.16 -8.96 -15.14
N LYS A 233 9.44 -9.76 -16.17
CA LYS A 233 10.81 -10.09 -16.61
C LYS A 233 11.62 -8.83 -16.92
N LYS A 234 11.02 -7.87 -17.63
CA LYS A 234 11.66 -6.58 -17.90
C LYS A 234 12.01 -5.85 -16.61
N LEU A 235 11.10 -5.81 -15.64
CA LEU A 235 11.36 -5.20 -14.33
C LEU A 235 12.52 -5.90 -13.61
N LEU A 236 12.52 -7.23 -13.57
CA LEU A 236 13.56 -8.03 -12.91
C LEU A 236 14.93 -7.91 -13.58
N SER A 237 15.00 -7.71 -14.90
CA SER A 237 16.27 -7.47 -15.59
C SER A 237 17.01 -6.23 -15.06
N PHE A 238 16.30 -5.21 -14.56
CA PHE A 238 16.94 -4.06 -13.93
C PHE A 238 17.63 -4.41 -12.62
N MET A 239 17.13 -5.38 -11.87
CA MET A 239 17.76 -5.88 -10.63
C MET A 239 19.14 -6.49 -10.91
N GLU A 240 19.21 -7.38 -11.90
CA GLU A 240 20.45 -8.06 -12.30
C GLU A 240 21.53 -7.07 -12.76
N THR A 241 21.13 -6.00 -13.46
CA THR A 241 22.05 -4.93 -13.90
C THR A 241 22.54 -4.02 -12.78
N SER A 242 21.83 -3.98 -11.65
CA SER A 242 22.18 -3.13 -10.50
C SER A 242 23.22 -3.82 -9.61
N HIS A 243 23.10 -5.14 -9.43
CA HIS A 243 24.11 -5.96 -8.73
C HIS A 243 25.46 -6.03 -9.46
N THR A 244 25.49 -5.90 -10.79
CA THR A 244 26.74 -5.88 -11.56
C THR A 244 27.54 -4.58 -11.43
N LYS A 245 26.92 -3.48 -10.97
CA LYS A 245 27.59 -2.20 -10.76
C LYS A 245 28.19 -2.02 -9.37
N GLU A 246 27.78 -2.81 -8.38
CA GLU A 246 28.39 -2.79 -7.04
C GLU A 246 29.65 -3.67 -6.92
N LEU A 247 29.97 -4.43 -7.98
CA LEU A 247 31.13 -5.32 -8.07
C LEU A 247 32.24 -4.81 -9.02
N GLN A 248 32.17 -3.54 -9.46
CA GLN A 248 33.23 -2.85 -10.22
C GLN A 248 33.66 -1.57 -9.50
#